data_AF-A0A7V3KN12-F1
#
_entry.id   AF-A0A7V3KN12-F1
#
_cell.length_a   1.000
_cell.length_b   1.000
_cell.length_c   1.000
_cell.angle_alpha   90.00
_cell.angle_beta   90.00
_cell.angle_gamma   90.00
#
_symmetry.space_group_name_H-M   'P 1'
#
loop_
_entity.id
_entity.type
_entity.pdbx_description
1 polymer ?
#
loop_
_entity_poly.entity_id
_entity_poly.type
_entity_poly.pdbx_seq_one_letter_code
_entity_poly.pdbx_strand_id
1 'polypeptide(L)'
;RKLLLILHLPTLPLVPISSSQVVIGAMIGIGMARGAGRLINFGVLKDIVLAWIITPISAGILSFFMLFFTQNVFQLTVRHPIRYSLESSVIKEVGKLGIDTLPLKPLKGKIFQNTTNARNTLLSLGSYDKNQIYTILDHMRIDSIVVDSSKLQEINLKWFTPEELSEIKKLHGKVYIHAWEFKNELLKSNVFSEKVKNPDGEKEFRKQYDLLVLLFRKPYK
;
A
#
# COMPACT_ATOMS: atom_id res chain seq x y z
N ARG A 1 10.31 -32.30 1.40
CA ARG A 1 10.18 -32.08 -0.07
C ARG A 1 8.74 -32.31 -0.59
N LYS A 2 8.08 -33.46 -0.31
CA LYS A 2 6.68 -33.73 -0.74
C LYS A 2 5.62 -32.78 -0.14
N LEU A 3 5.77 -32.37 1.12
CA LEU A 3 4.79 -31.51 1.83
C LEU A 3 4.71 -30.07 1.28
N LEU A 4 5.83 -29.51 0.78
CA LEU A 4 5.90 -28.17 0.18
C LEU A 4 5.32 -28.12 -1.24
N LEU A 5 5.48 -29.21 -2.00
CA LEU A 5 4.93 -29.33 -3.36
C LEU A 5 3.39 -29.44 -3.35
N ILE A 6 2.82 -30.10 -2.34
CA ILE A 6 1.35 -30.19 -2.15
C ILE A 6 0.75 -28.80 -1.87
N LEU A 7 1.52 -27.90 -1.24
CA LEU A 7 1.12 -26.53 -0.93
C LEU A 7 1.50 -25.51 -2.04
N HIS A 8 1.97 -25.97 -3.21
CA HIS A 8 2.44 -25.11 -4.31
C HIS A 8 3.52 -24.07 -3.91
N LEU A 9 4.23 -24.31 -2.81
CA LEU A 9 5.29 -23.43 -2.33
C LEU A 9 6.63 -23.81 -3.00
N PRO A 10 7.46 -22.83 -3.40
CA PRO A 10 8.78 -23.11 -3.94
C PRO A 10 9.60 -23.93 -2.93
N THR A 11 10.23 -25.00 -3.42
CA THR A 11 10.93 -25.99 -2.56
C THR A 11 12.21 -25.47 -1.89
N LEU A 12 12.62 -24.24 -2.23
CA LEU A 12 13.73 -23.52 -1.61
C LEU A 12 13.16 -22.22 -1.01
N PRO A 13 13.52 -21.86 0.24
CA PRO A 13 13.18 -20.54 0.76
C PRO A 13 13.85 -19.48 -0.12
N LEU A 14 13.07 -18.60 -0.76
CA LEU A 14 13.53 -17.50 -1.63
C LEU A 14 14.24 -16.37 -0.85
N VAL A 15 14.84 -16.67 0.30
CA VAL A 15 15.54 -15.67 1.10
C VAL A 15 16.83 -15.30 0.36
N PRO A 16 17.03 -14.03 -0.02
CA PRO A 16 18.29 -13.60 -0.61
C PRO A 16 19.39 -13.75 0.44
N ILE A 17 20.30 -14.71 0.23
CA ILE A 17 21.47 -14.95 1.08
C ILE A 17 22.71 -14.47 0.31
N SER A 18 23.64 -13.83 1.01
CA SER A 18 24.89 -13.39 0.40
C SER A 18 25.81 -14.59 0.11
N SER A 19 25.94 -14.96 -1.17
CA SER A 19 26.84 -16.04 -1.61
C SER A 19 28.28 -15.80 -1.17
N SER A 20 28.73 -14.54 -1.15
CA SER A 20 30.08 -14.17 -0.69
C SER A 20 30.32 -14.51 0.77
N GLN A 21 29.33 -14.25 1.65
CA GLN A 21 29.44 -14.59 3.07
C GLN A 21 29.52 -16.10 3.30
N VAL A 22 28.76 -16.89 2.53
CA VAL A 22 28.79 -18.35 2.60
C VAL A 22 30.17 -18.90 2.19
N VAL A 23 30.74 -18.39 1.10
CA VAL A 23 32.08 -18.81 0.64
C VAL A 23 33.16 -18.46 1.67
N ILE A 24 33.13 -17.24 2.22
CA ILE A 24 34.10 -16.80 3.23
C ILE A 24 33.97 -17.64 4.52
N GLY A 25 32.74 -17.94 4.96
CA GLY A 25 32.49 -18.83 6.10
C GLY A 25 33.02 -20.25 5.87
N ALA A 26 32.82 -20.81 4.68
CA ALA A 26 33.37 -22.12 4.31
C ALA A 26 34.90 -22.14 4.31
N MET A 27 35.55 -21.09 3.78
CA MET A 27 37.01 -20.95 3.80
C MET A 27 37.57 -20.88 5.22
N ILE A 28 36.92 -20.13 6.11
CA ILE A 28 37.29 -20.05 7.54
C ILE A 28 37.16 -21.44 8.18
N GLY A 29 36.06 -22.16 7.94
CA GLY A 29 35.84 -23.51 8.46
C GLY A 29 36.92 -24.51 8.04
N ILE A 30 37.32 -24.50 6.76
CA ILE A 30 38.41 -25.34 6.24
C ILE A 30 39.75 -24.95 6.89
N GLY A 31 40.02 -23.65 7.04
CA GLY A 31 41.24 -23.15 7.67
C GLY A 31 41.34 -23.51 9.16
N MET A 32 40.21 -23.54 9.87
CA MET A 32 40.16 -23.99 11.26
C MET A 32 40.38 -25.50 11.38
N ALA A 33 39.74 -26.30 10.51
CA ALA A 33 39.85 -27.76 10.51
C ALA A 33 41.28 -28.26 10.19
N ARG A 34 42.06 -27.50 9.42
CA ARG A 34 43.42 -27.88 8.99
C ARG A 34 44.58 -27.41 9.89
N GLY A 35 44.34 -26.64 10.95
CA GLY A 35 45.44 -26.21 11.82
C GLY A 35 45.20 -24.98 12.71
N ALA A 36 44.02 -24.89 13.33
CA ALA A 36 43.74 -23.97 14.45
C ALA A 36 44.06 -22.48 14.18
N GLY A 37 43.77 -21.98 12.97
CA GLY A 37 43.82 -20.55 12.66
C GLY A 37 45.18 -20.02 12.18
N ARG A 38 46.27 -20.81 12.18
CA ARG A 38 47.57 -20.36 11.62
C ARG A 38 47.54 -20.10 10.12
N LEU A 39 46.66 -20.77 9.39
CA LEU A 39 46.45 -20.56 7.94
C LEU A 39 45.47 -19.42 7.63
N ILE A 40 44.84 -18.82 8.64
CA ILE A 40 43.84 -17.77 8.45
C ILE A 40 44.49 -16.43 8.76
N ASN A 41 44.48 -15.52 7.78
CA ASN A 41 44.87 -14.14 8.03
C ASN A 41 43.71 -13.39 8.69
N PHE A 42 43.73 -13.31 10.01
CA PHE A 42 42.72 -12.59 10.79
C PHE A 42 42.69 -11.08 10.51
N GLY A 43 43.77 -10.49 9.99
CA GLY A 43 43.78 -9.08 9.55
C GLY A 43 42.84 -8.88 8.38
N VAL A 44 42.98 -9.70 7.33
CA VAL A 44 42.10 -9.66 6.14
C VAL A 44 40.65 -9.98 6.53
N LEU A 45 40.43 -10.96 7.41
CA LEU A 45 39.07 -11.29 7.87
C LEU A 45 38.42 -10.11 8.61
N LYS A 46 39.18 -9.41 9.46
CA LYS A 46 38.72 -8.21 10.15
C LYS A 46 38.32 -7.12 9.15
N ASP A 47 39.14 -6.87 8.13
CA ASP A 47 38.83 -5.86 7.10
C ASP A 47 37.55 -6.19 6.33
N ILE A 48 37.32 -7.47 6.01
CA ILE A 48 36.09 -7.94 5.36
C ILE A 48 34.87 -7.69 6.25
N VAL A 49 34.95 -8.03 7.54
CA VAL A 49 33.84 -7.83 8.49
C VAL A 49 33.55 -6.34 8.68
N LEU A 50 34.60 -5.51 8.76
CA LEU A 50 34.47 -4.05 8.79
C LEU A 50 33.79 -3.53 7.51
N ALA A 51 34.17 -4.03 6.34
CA ALA A 51 33.53 -3.66 5.09
C ALA A 51 32.03 -4.00 5.06
N TRP A 52 31.62 -5.14 5.63
CA TRP A 52 30.20 -5.52 5.73
C TRP A 52 29.37 -4.57 6.60
N ILE A 53 29.99 -3.89 7.56
CA ILE A 53 29.32 -2.91 8.43
C ILE A 53 29.37 -1.52 7.79
N ILE A 54 30.53 -1.12 7.27
CA ILE A 54 30.73 0.22 6.71
C ILE A 54 29.88 0.42 5.45
N THR A 55 29.76 -0.59 4.59
CA THR A 55 29.04 -0.49 3.32
C THR A 55 27.56 -0.10 3.47
N PRO A 56 26.73 -0.79 4.30
CA PRO A 56 25.34 -0.38 4.47
C PRO A 56 25.19 0.96 5.19
N ILE A 57 26.10 1.30 6.11
CA ILE A 57 26.09 2.60 6.80
C ILE A 57 26.38 3.74 5.81
N SER A 58 27.43 3.60 5.00
CA SER A 58 27.79 4.59 3.99
C SER A 58 26.71 4.73 2.92
N ALA A 59 26.10 3.62 2.49
CA ALA A 59 24.95 3.63 1.60
C ALA A 59 23.74 4.34 2.21
N GLY A 60 23.45 4.14 3.50
CA GLY A 60 22.37 4.82 4.21
C GLY A 60 22.59 6.33 4.32
N ILE A 61 23.81 6.75 4.66
CA ILE A 61 24.20 8.16 4.72
C ILE A 61 24.09 8.81 3.33
N LEU A 62 24.65 8.16 2.30
CA LEU A 62 24.58 8.65 0.92
C LEU A 62 23.13 8.77 0.44
N SER A 63 22.29 7.77 0.72
CA SER A 63 20.87 7.77 0.36
C SER A 63 20.11 8.91 1.04
N PHE A 64 20.37 9.17 2.33
CA PHE A 64 19.77 10.30 3.05
C PHE A 64 20.11 11.64 2.38
N PHE A 65 21.38 11.88 2.06
CA PHE A 65 21.80 13.10 1.37
C PHE A 65 21.23 13.19 -0.05
N MET A 66 21.17 12.08 -0.78
CA MET A 66 20.61 12.04 -2.13
C MET A 66 19.10 12.33 -2.13
N LEU A 67 18.36 11.84 -1.14
CA LEU A 67 16.94 12.17 -0.94
C LEU A 67 16.75 13.65 -0.61
N PHE A 68 17.58 14.20 0.27
CA PHE A 68 17.55 15.63 0.60
C PHE A 68 17.85 16.48 -0.64
N PHE A 69 18.92 16.18 -1.38
CA PHE A 69 19.26 16.86 -2.62
C PHE A 69 18.11 16.79 -3.63
N THR A 70 17.53 15.61 -3.82
CA THR A 70 16.44 15.40 -4.77
C THR A 70 15.19 16.21 -4.42
N GLN A 71 14.82 16.26 -3.13
CA GLN A 71 13.69 17.05 -2.65
C GLN A 71 13.91 18.56 -2.84
N ASN A 72 15.12 19.06 -2.56
CA ASN A 72 15.41 20.49 -2.62
C ASN A 72 15.64 21.00 -4.05
N VAL A 73 16.29 20.22 -4.90
CA VAL A 73 16.64 20.64 -6.27
C VAL A 73 15.49 20.42 -7.25
N PHE A 74 14.83 19.26 -7.18
CA PHE A 74 13.78 18.91 -8.15
C PHE A 74 12.36 19.23 -7.66
N GLN A 75 12.20 19.76 -6.44
CA GLN A 75 10.90 20.01 -5.80
C GLN A 75 9.93 18.82 -5.90
N LEU A 76 10.45 17.60 -5.97
CA LEU A 76 9.62 16.40 -6.04
C LEU A 76 8.87 16.27 -4.71
N THR A 77 7.57 16.52 -4.73
CA THR A 77 6.69 16.36 -3.57
C THR A 77 6.53 14.87 -3.27
N VAL A 78 7.49 14.28 -2.56
CA VAL A 78 7.45 12.86 -2.15
C VAL A 78 6.31 12.60 -1.15
N ARG A 79 5.86 13.62 -0.43
CA ARG A 79 4.70 13.55 0.48
C ARG A 79 3.50 14.27 -0.13
N HIS A 80 2.48 13.50 -0.51
CA HIS A 80 1.15 14.03 -0.77
C HIS A 80 0.37 14.02 0.55
N PRO A 81 0.08 15.18 1.18
CA PRO A 81 -0.71 15.20 2.40
C PRO A 81 -2.12 14.71 2.10
N ILE A 82 -2.48 13.57 2.69
CA ILE A 82 -3.82 13.02 2.59
C ILE A 82 -4.70 13.79 3.57
N ARG A 83 -5.68 14.52 3.01
CA ARG A 83 -6.70 15.21 3.80
C ARG A 83 -7.88 14.29 4.07
N TYR A 84 -8.54 14.53 5.19
CA TYR A 84 -9.73 13.79 5.61
C TYR A 84 -10.86 14.78 5.86
N SER A 85 -12.05 14.52 5.36
CA SER A 85 -13.24 15.36 5.58
C SER A 85 -14.33 14.51 6.19
N LEU A 86 -14.97 15.02 7.25
CA LEU A 86 -16.14 14.37 7.85
C LEU A 86 -17.42 15.04 7.34
N GLU A 87 -17.89 14.62 6.17
CA GLU A 87 -19.11 15.15 5.56
C GLU A 87 -20.37 14.39 6.00
N SER A 88 -21.54 14.95 5.66
CA SER A 88 -22.83 14.28 5.91
C SER A 88 -22.93 12.92 5.20
N SER A 89 -22.34 12.80 4.00
CA SER A 89 -22.27 11.58 3.21
C SER A 89 -21.49 10.50 3.96
N VAL A 90 -20.33 10.85 4.50
CA VAL A 90 -19.47 9.96 5.29
C VAL A 90 -20.18 9.46 6.54
N ILE A 91 -20.83 10.36 7.31
CA ILE A 91 -21.57 9.97 8.52
C ILE A 91 -22.71 8.99 8.19
N LYS A 92 -23.45 9.24 7.09
CA LYS A 92 -24.50 8.33 6.63
C LYS A 92 -23.95 6.96 6.25
N GLU A 93 -22.84 6.93 5.53
CA GLU A 93 -22.24 5.69 5.06
C GLU A 93 -21.68 4.86 6.22
N VAL A 94 -20.97 5.49 7.15
CA VAL A 94 -20.48 4.87 8.38
C VAL A 94 -21.63 4.30 9.22
N GLY A 95 -22.76 5.01 9.28
CA GLY A 95 -23.96 4.52 9.97
C GLY A 95 -24.54 3.24 9.36
N LYS A 96 -24.48 3.05 8.04
CA LYS A 96 -24.91 1.80 7.38
C LYS A 96 -24.05 0.60 7.78
N LEU A 97 -22.81 0.83 8.21
CA LEU A 97 -21.89 -0.20 8.66
C LEU A 97 -22.12 -0.61 10.13
N GLY A 98 -23.16 -0.07 10.79
CA GLY A 98 -23.48 -0.38 12.19
C GLY A 98 -22.60 0.36 13.21
N ILE A 99 -21.90 1.41 12.77
CA ILE A 99 -21.07 2.24 13.66
C ILE A 99 -21.93 3.37 14.22
N ASP A 100 -21.86 3.61 15.53
CA ASP A 100 -22.61 4.71 16.17
C ASP A 100 -22.17 6.07 15.60
N THR A 101 -23.13 6.84 15.13
CA THR A 101 -22.90 8.14 14.50
C THR A 101 -23.10 9.31 15.45
N LEU A 102 -23.67 9.09 16.64
CA LEU A 102 -23.95 10.16 17.61
C LEU A 102 -22.68 10.94 18.00
N PRO A 103 -21.54 10.29 18.31
CA PRO A 103 -20.29 10.99 18.63
C PRO A 103 -19.66 11.73 17.43
N LEU A 104 -20.02 11.37 16.19
CA LEU A 104 -19.48 11.99 14.97
C LEU A 104 -20.20 13.29 14.58
N LYS A 105 -21.47 13.46 14.99
CA LYS A 105 -22.28 14.62 14.60
C LYS A 105 -21.63 15.98 14.91
N PRO A 106 -20.96 16.19 16.07
CA PRO A 106 -20.29 17.46 16.38
C PRO A 106 -19.06 17.75 15.51
N LEU A 107 -18.49 16.71 14.89
CA LEU A 107 -17.30 16.83 14.03
C LEU A 107 -17.66 17.06 12.56
N LYS A 108 -18.96 17.11 12.23
CA LYS A 108 -19.46 17.31 10.87
C LYS A 108 -18.89 18.59 10.26
N GLY A 109 -18.36 18.48 9.04
CA GLY A 109 -17.75 19.59 8.29
C GLY A 109 -16.30 19.90 8.67
N LYS A 110 -15.70 19.17 9.63
CA LYS A 110 -14.27 19.34 9.95
C LYS A 110 -13.40 18.66 8.90
N ILE A 111 -12.35 19.36 8.51
CA ILE A 111 -11.29 18.86 7.63
C ILE A 111 -10.02 18.66 8.46
N PHE A 112 -9.41 17.49 8.35
CA PHE A 112 -8.15 17.14 8.98
C PHE A 112 -7.06 17.06 7.92
N GLN A 113 -5.94 17.73 8.19
CA GLN A 113 -4.81 17.79 7.26
C GLN A 113 -3.98 16.49 7.21
N ASN A 114 -4.12 15.63 8.23
CA ASN A 114 -3.27 14.46 8.42
C ASN A 114 -4.05 13.36 9.16
N THR A 115 -3.65 12.10 8.91
CA THR A 115 -4.21 10.91 9.57
C THR A 115 -4.07 10.98 11.09
N THR A 116 -2.95 11.50 11.60
CA THR A 116 -2.70 11.60 13.04
C THR A 116 -3.73 12.49 13.73
N ASN A 117 -4.04 13.65 13.16
CA ASN A 117 -5.00 14.59 13.74
C ASN A 117 -6.42 14.00 13.72
N ALA A 118 -6.83 13.41 12.57
CA ALA A 118 -8.11 12.73 12.44
C ALA A 118 -8.22 11.57 13.44
N ARG A 119 -7.21 10.70 13.52
CA ARG A 119 -7.18 9.55 14.42
C ARG A 119 -7.23 9.96 15.89
N ASN A 120 -6.41 10.93 16.30
CA ASN A 120 -6.37 11.38 17.69
C ASN A 120 -7.71 12.02 18.09
N THR A 121 -8.35 12.76 17.18
CA THR A 121 -9.69 13.30 17.40
C THR A 121 -10.72 12.18 17.61
N LEU A 122 -10.71 11.15 16.75
CA LEU A 122 -11.61 10.00 16.91
C LEU A 122 -11.35 9.21 18.21
N LEU A 123 -10.07 9.04 18.59
CA LEU A 123 -9.69 8.41 19.86
C LEU A 123 -10.18 9.21 21.07
N SER A 124 -10.15 10.54 21.00
CA SER A 124 -10.59 11.41 22.10
C SER A 124 -12.09 11.31 22.41
N LEU A 125 -12.90 10.81 21.47
CA LEU A 125 -14.33 10.55 21.69
C LEU A 125 -14.56 9.32 22.60
N GLY A 126 -13.60 8.40 22.69
CA GLY A 126 -13.68 7.20 23.53
C GLY A 126 -14.77 6.18 23.15
N SER A 127 -15.53 6.43 22.08
CA SER A 127 -16.70 5.62 21.70
C SER A 127 -16.42 4.52 20.67
N TYR A 128 -15.20 4.42 20.14
CA TYR A 128 -14.87 3.54 19.00
C TYR A 128 -13.69 2.62 19.28
N ASP A 129 -13.80 1.38 18.85
CA ASP A 129 -12.67 0.45 18.79
C ASP A 129 -11.66 0.84 17.69
N LYS A 130 -10.44 0.34 17.80
CA LYS A 130 -9.37 0.50 16.81
C LYS A 130 -9.83 0.17 15.38
N ASN A 131 -10.59 -0.92 15.19
CA ASN A 131 -11.07 -1.29 13.86
C ASN A 131 -12.10 -0.29 13.32
N GLN A 132 -13.05 0.13 14.16
CA GLN A 132 -14.04 1.14 13.80
C GLN A 132 -13.38 2.47 13.42
N ILE A 133 -12.34 2.89 14.16
CA ILE A 133 -11.57 4.10 13.86
C ILE A 133 -10.91 4.00 12.48
N TYR A 134 -10.28 2.88 12.14
CA TYR A 134 -9.70 2.71 10.81
C TYR A 134 -10.76 2.74 9.70
N THR A 135 -11.91 2.09 9.92
CA THR A 135 -13.03 2.14 8.98
C THR A 135 -13.52 3.57 8.76
N ILE A 136 -13.72 4.34 9.84
CA ILE A 136 -14.13 5.74 9.77
C ILE A 136 -13.08 6.57 9.02
N LEU A 137 -11.79 6.41 9.35
CA LEU A 137 -10.69 7.12 8.71
C LEU A 137 -10.62 6.84 7.20
N ASP A 138 -10.81 5.59 6.79
CA ASP A 138 -10.79 5.23 5.37
C ASP A 138 -11.96 5.89 4.61
N HIS A 139 -13.14 5.97 5.22
CA HIS A 139 -14.30 6.65 4.62
C HIS A 139 -14.19 8.18 4.61
N MET A 140 -13.46 8.76 5.57
CA MET A 140 -13.19 10.19 5.61
C MET A 140 -12.11 10.63 4.61
N ARG A 141 -11.32 9.70 4.07
CA ARG A 141 -10.17 10.02 3.22
C ARG A 141 -10.63 10.71 1.92
N ILE A 142 -10.05 11.85 1.60
CA ILE A 142 -10.27 12.52 0.31
C ILE A 142 -9.33 11.89 -0.72
N ASP A 143 -9.91 11.25 -1.73
CA ASP A 143 -9.18 10.56 -2.79
C ASP A 143 -9.27 11.27 -4.15
N SER A 144 -10.31 12.07 -4.39
CA SER A 144 -10.54 12.84 -5.63
C SER A 144 -10.34 12.01 -6.90
N ILE A 145 -11.32 11.15 -7.19
CA ILE A 145 -11.33 10.25 -8.34
C ILE A 145 -12.07 10.92 -9.50
N VAL A 146 -11.38 11.13 -10.62
CA VAL A 146 -11.97 11.66 -11.86
C VAL A 146 -11.99 10.55 -12.90
N VAL A 147 -13.18 10.09 -13.26
CA VAL A 147 -13.32 8.94 -14.18
C VAL A 147 -12.96 9.36 -15.59
N ASP A 148 -11.82 8.87 -16.06
CA ASP A 148 -11.28 9.18 -17.38
C ASP A 148 -11.23 7.91 -18.25
N SER A 149 -12.25 7.74 -19.09
CA SER A 149 -12.38 6.56 -19.93
C SER A 149 -11.30 6.45 -21.01
N SER A 150 -10.59 7.54 -21.33
CA SER A 150 -9.46 7.52 -22.27
C SER A 150 -8.30 6.69 -21.75
N LYS A 151 -8.01 6.79 -20.44
CA LYS A 151 -6.96 6.01 -19.76
C LYS A 151 -7.19 4.50 -19.76
N LEU A 152 -8.43 4.04 -20.03
CA LEU A 152 -8.73 2.62 -20.11
C LEU A 152 -8.10 1.96 -21.34
N GLN A 153 -7.73 2.75 -22.37
CA GLN A 153 -7.04 2.24 -23.56
C GLN A 153 -5.58 1.86 -23.28
N GLU A 154 -4.97 2.44 -22.25
CA GLU A 154 -3.58 2.17 -21.86
C GLU A 154 -3.43 0.88 -21.04
N ILE A 155 -4.54 0.29 -20.58
CA ILE A 155 -4.56 -0.90 -19.73
C ILE A 155 -4.84 -2.12 -20.61
N ASN A 156 -4.21 -3.25 -20.29
CA ASN A 156 -4.53 -4.53 -20.91
C ASN A 156 -6.02 -4.88 -20.72
N LEU A 157 -6.79 -4.88 -21.81
CA LEU A 157 -8.22 -5.21 -21.87
C LEU A 157 -8.56 -6.59 -21.28
N LYS A 158 -7.57 -7.47 -21.03
CA LYS A 158 -7.78 -8.79 -20.42
C LYS A 158 -8.32 -8.75 -18.99
N TRP A 159 -8.18 -7.63 -18.28
CA TRP A 159 -8.68 -7.50 -16.90
C TRP A 159 -10.13 -7.05 -16.80
N PHE A 160 -10.77 -6.63 -17.89
CA PHE A 160 -12.15 -6.15 -17.86
C PHE A 160 -12.96 -6.77 -19.00
N THR A 161 -14.21 -7.13 -18.73
CA THR A 161 -15.11 -7.56 -19.81
C THR A 161 -15.60 -6.35 -20.62
N PRO A 162 -16.03 -6.54 -21.88
CA PRO A 162 -16.59 -5.45 -22.69
C PRO A 162 -17.79 -4.76 -22.02
N GLU A 163 -18.58 -5.53 -21.28
CA GLU A 163 -19.73 -5.05 -20.51
C GLU A 163 -19.29 -4.14 -19.36
N GLU A 164 -18.28 -4.54 -18.57
CA GLU A 164 -17.69 -3.74 -17.50
C GLU A 164 -17.13 -2.41 -18.02
N LEU A 165 -16.42 -2.46 -19.17
CA LEU A 165 -15.89 -1.26 -19.81
C LEU A 165 -16.99 -0.31 -20.26
N SER A 166 -18.13 -0.84 -20.73
CA SER A 166 -19.28 -0.01 -21.12
C SER A 166 -19.87 0.74 -19.93
N GLU A 167 -19.95 0.09 -18.76
CA GLU A 167 -20.44 0.73 -17.52
C GLU A 167 -19.47 1.80 -17.01
N ILE A 168 -18.16 1.53 -17.04
CA ILE A 168 -17.15 2.52 -16.62
C ILE A 168 -17.16 3.72 -17.58
N LYS A 169 -17.34 3.50 -18.88
CA LYS A 169 -17.46 4.57 -19.88
C LYS A 169 -18.65 5.49 -19.62
N LYS A 170 -19.79 4.97 -19.12
CA LYS A 170 -20.95 5.81 -18.73
C LYS A 170 -20.63 6.78 -17.59
N LEU A 171 -19.64 6.45 -16.75
CA LEU A 171 -19.21 7.28 -15.65
C LEU A 171 -18.16 8.32 -16.05
N HIS A 172 -17.77 8.38 -17.32
CA HIS A 172 -16.76 9.32 -17.80
C HIS A 172 -17.11 10.77 -17.46
N GLY A 173 -16.13 11.51 -16.92
CA GLY A 173 -16.28 12.90 -16.53
C GLY A 173 -16.89 13.11 -15.13
N LYS A 174 -17.44 12.07 -14.48
CA LYS A 174 -17.89 12.16 -13.08
C LYS A 174 -16.70 12.25 -12.13
N VAL A 175 -16.89 13.01 -11.05
CA VAL A 175 -15.90 13.24 -10.00
C VAL A 175 -16.46 12.72 -8.68
N TYR A 176 -15.65 11.95 -7.95
CA TYR A 176 -15.96 11.42 -6.62
C TYR A 176 -14.92 11.90 -5.63
N ILE A 177 -15.38 12.41 -4.48
CA ILE A 177 -14.48 12.96 -3.46
C ILE A 177 -13.83 11.81 -2.70
N HIS A 178 -14.63 10.80 -2.35
CA HIS A 178 -14.21 9.64 -1.61
C HIS A 178 -14.21 8.38 -2.48
N ALA A 179 -13.27 7.46 -2.24
CA ALA A 179 -13.19 6.22 -3.02
C ALA A 179 -14.46 5.37 -2.91
N TRP A 180 -15.04 5.27 -1.73
CA TRP A 180 -16.27 4.50 -1.50
C TRP A 180 -17.48 5.02 -2.31
N GLU A 181 -17.53 6.31 -2.65
CA GLU A 181 -18.61 6.86 -3.51
C GLU A 181 -18.52 6.30 -4.92
N PHE A 182 -17.30 6.23 -5.47
CA PHE A 182 -17.05 5.62 -6.77
C PHE A 182 -17.37 4.13 -6.76
N LYS A 183 -16.98 3.42 -5.69
CA LYS A 183 -17.35 2.01 -5.49
C LYS A 183 -18.87 1.81 -5.51
N ASN A 184 -19.60 2.62 -4.75
CA ASN A 184 -21.05 2.54 -4.66
C ASN A 184 -21.72 2.83 -6.01
N GLU A 185 -21.18 3.76 -6.81
CA GLU A 185 -21.69 4.01 -8.16
C GLU A 185 -21.47 2.81 -9.09
N LEU A 186 -20.28 2.18 -9.05
CA LEU A 186 -20.02 0.97 -9.85
C LEU A 186 -20.99 -0.16 -9.47
N LEU A 187 -21.26 -0.34 -8.18
CA LEU A 187 -22.17 -1.37 -7.68
C LEU A 187 -23.65 -1.11 -7.98
N LYS A 188 -24.04 0.07 -8.48
CA LYS A 188 -25.39 0.27 -9.02
C LYS A 188 -25.59 -0.47 -10.34
N SER A 189 -24.51 -0.76 -11.06
CA SER A 189 -24.58 -1.57 -12.27
C SER A 189 -24.85 -3.04 -11.92
N ASN A 190 -25.70 -3.69 -12.72
CA ASN A 190 -25.98 -5.11 -12.53
C ASN A 190 -24.70 -5.95 -12.71
N VAL A 191 -23.81 -5.54 -13.61
CA VAL A 191 -22.57 -6.24 -13.95
C VAL A 191 -21.66 -6.39 -12.72
N PHE A 192 -21.38 -5.29 -12.02
CA PHE A 192 -20.50 -5.33 -10.85
C PHE A 192 -21.20 -5.87 -9.60
N SER A 193 -22.50 -5.61 -9.44
CA SER A 193 -23.25 -6.11 -8.27
C SER A 193 -23.40 -7.62 -8.28
N GLU A 194 -23.63 -8.25 -9.44
CA GLU A 194 -23.67 -9.71 -9.58
C GLU A 194 -22.32 -10.34 -9.26
N LYS A 195 -21.23 -9.72 -9.73
CA LYS A 195 -19.86 -10.20 -9.50
C LYS A 195 -19.50 -10.26 -8.01
N VAL A 196 -19.94 -9.28 -7.22
CA VAL A 196 -19.67 -9.21 -5.77
C VAL A 196 -20.48 -10.22 -4.95
N LYS A 197 -21.54 -10.83 -5.50
CA LYS A 197 -22.30 -11.88 -4.79
C LYS A 197 -21.49 -13.16 -4.56
N ASN A 198 -20.48 -13.43 -5.40
CA ASN A 198 -19.62 -14.61 -5.29
C ASN A 198 -18.28 -14.23 -4.63
N PRO A 199 -17.77 -14.98 -3.63
CA PRO A 199 -16.47 -14.70 -2.98
C PRO A 199 -15.28 -14.55 -3.94
N ASP A 200 -15.25 -15.31 -5.04
CA ASP A 200 -14.16 -15.20 -6.02
C ASP A 200 -14.33 -13.98 -6.93
N GLY A 201 -15.58 -13.66 -7.28
CA GLY A 201 -15.92 -12.43 -8.00
C GLY A 201 -15.68 -11.17 -7.16
N GLU A 202 -15.91 -11.21 -5.84
CA GLU A 202 -15.59 -10.11 -4.94
C GLU A 202 -14.08 -9.81 -4.90
N LYS A 203 -13.23 -10.86 -4.83
CA LYS A 203 -11.78 -10.70 -4.88
C LYS A 203 -11.32 -10.10 -6.22
N GLU A 204 -11.91 -10.54 -7.32
CA GLU A 204 -11.61 -10.01 -8.65
C GLU A 204 -12.05 -8.55 -8.78
N PHE A 205 -13.29 -8.25 -8.39
CA PHE A 205 -13.82 -6.89 -8.35
C PHE A 205 -12.93 -5.97 -7.51
N ARG A 206 -12.47 -6.43 -6.34
CA ARG A 206 -11.56 -5.65 -5.49
C ARG A 206 -10.26 -5.29 -6.22
N LYS A 207 -9.66 -6.24 -6.96
CA LYS A 207 -8.45 -5.97 -7.77
C LYS A 207 -8.71 -4.99 -8.90
N GLN A 208 -9.80 -5.18 -9.63
CA GLN A 208 -10.25 -4.29 -10.71
C GLN A 208 -10.50 -2.87 -10.17
N TYR A 209 -11.21 -2.77 -9.06
CA TYR A 209 -11.52 -1.51 -8.38
C TYR A 209 -10.26 -0.79 -7.89
N ASP A 210 -9.37 -1.50 -7.19
CA ASP A 210 -8.10 -0.93 -6.71
C ASP A 210 -7.30 -0.34 -7.90
N LEU A 211 -7.31 -1.04 -9.04
CA LEU A 211 -6.67 -0.57 -10.26
C LEU A 211 -7.38 0.68 -10.85
N LEU A 212 -8.70 0.70 -10.93
CA LEU A 212 -9.45 1.87 -11.40
C LEU A 212 -9.21 3.10 -10.52
N VAL A 213 -9.20 2.92 -9.19
CA VAL A 213 -8.87 3.99 -8.24
C VAL A 213 -7.47 4.52 -8.54
N LEU A 214 -6.46 3.65 -8.72
CA LEU A 214 -5.10 4.08 -9.05
C LEU A 214 -5.01 4.88 -10.36
N LEU A 215 -5.76 4.51 -11.39
CA LEU A 215 -5.75 5.19 -12.69
C LEU A 215 -6.48 6.53 -12.70
N PHE A 216 -7.61 6.60 -11.99
CA PHE A 216 -8.50 7.77 -12.00
C PHE A 216 -8.21 8.76 -10.87
N ARG A 217 -7.42 8.34 -9.86
CA ARG A 217 -6.98 9.24 -8.79
C ARG A 217 -6.12 10.34 -9.38
N LYS A 218 -6.56 11.59 -9.19
CA LYS A 218 -5.71 12.76 -9.44
C LYS A 218 -4.98 13.11 -8.14
N PRO A 219 -3.67 13.39 -8.19
CA PRO A 219 -3.02 13.99 -7.05
C PRO A 219 -3.71 15.33 -6.76
N TYR A 220 -4.10 15.52 -5.50
CA TYR A 220 -4.65 16.79 -5.04
C TYR A 220 -3.54 17.85 -5.20
N LYS A 221 -3.75 18.81 -6.11
CA LYS A 221 -2.83 19.94 -6.32
C LYS A 221 -3.02 20.98 -5.21
#